data_AF-A0A978UFY8-F1
#
_entry.id   AF-A0A978UFY8-F1
#
_cell.length_a   1.000
_cell.length_b   1.000
_cell.length_c   1.000
_cell.angle_alpha   90.00
_cell.angle_beta   90.00
_cell.angle_gamma   90.00
#
_symmetry.space_group_name_H-M   'P 1'
#
loop_
_entity.id
_entity.type
_entity.pdbx_description
1 polymer ?
#
loop_
_entity_poly.entity_id
_entity_poly.type
_entity_poly.pdbx_seq_one_letter_code
_entity_poly.pdbx_strand_id
1 'polypeptide(L)'
;MEPEEEQKIEKTVRRILEKSNMDEVTEHKIRKQASEELELDLSKKPYKAFVKKVIQTFLEEQAQDQEEEEEQEANDDSREYDDEGNPIICKLSEKRKVTVQDFRGKTLVSIREYYRKDGKELPTSKGISLTEEQWAIFKNNVPAIEKAARKMESKIM
;
A
#
# COMPACT_ATOMS: atom_id res chain seq x y z
N MET A 1 9.10 13.75 -29.25
CA MET A 1 8.04 14.42 -28.49
C MET A 1 8.74 15.19 -27.41
N GLU A 2 8.25 16.37 -27.07
CA GLU A 2 8.83 17.11 -25.96
C GLU A 2 8.45 16.41 -24.63
N PRO A 3 9.34 16.31 -23.64
CA PRO A 3 9.05 15.64 -22.37
C PRO A 3 7.81 16.19 -21.65
N GLU A 4 7.53 17.49 -21.81
CA GLU A 4 6.34 18.13 -21.24
C GLU A 4 5.03 17.66 -21.90
N GLU A 5 5.06 17.32 -23.18
CA GLU A 5 3.90 16.79 -23.91
C GLU A 5 3.61 15.36 -23.48
N GLU A 6 4.64 14.53 -23.34
CA GLU A 6 4.53 13.15 -22.86
C GLU A 6 3.89 13.10 -21.47
N GLN A 7 4.33 13.96 -20.55
CA GLN A 7 3.76 14.06 -19.20
C GLN A 7 2.28 14.47 -19.20
N LYS A 8 1.89 15.43 -20.05
CA LYS A 8 0.49 15.86 -20.18
C LYS A 8 -0.39 14.75 -20.74
N ILE A 9 0.11 14.02 -21.73
CA ILE A 9 -0.59 12.88 -22.33
C ILE A 9 -0.75 11.76 -21.30
N GLU A 10 0.32 11.39 -20.60
CA GLU A 10 0.29 10.35 -19.58
C GLU A 10 -0.72 10.67 -18.48
N LYS A 11 -0.66 11.87 -17.91
CA LYS A 11 -1.57 12.31 -16.84
C LYS A 11 -3.04 12.28 -17.29
N THR A 12 -3.30 12.67 -18.52
CA THR A 12 -4.66 12.68 -19.08
C THR A 12 -5.17 11.27 -19.32
N VAL A 13 -4.35 10.40 -19.92
CA VAL A 13 -4.68 8.99 -20.18
C VAL A 13 -4.93 8.23 -18.87
N ARG A 14 -4.05 8.37 -17.86
CA ARG A 14 -4.22 7.75 -16.54
C ARG A 14 -5.52 8.19 -15.87
N ARG A 15 -5.84 9.49 -15.87
CA ARG A 15 -7.10 9.99 -15.32
C ARG A 15 -8.35 9.47 -16.06
N ILE A 16 -8.26 9.29 -17.38
CA ILE A 16 -9.37 8.72 -18.16
C ILE A 16 -9.56 7.24 -17.79
N LEU A 17 -8.46 6.50 -17.67
CA LEU A 17 -8.45 5.11 -17.23
C LEU A 17 -9.09 4.97 -15.84
N GLU A 18 -8.68 5.76 -14.85
CA GLU A 18 -9.24 5.75 -13.49
C GLU A 18 -10.75 6.00 -13.42
N LYS A 19 -11.30 6.81 -14.34
CA LYS A 19 -12.72 7.18 -14.35
C LYS A 19 -13.58 6.25 -15.21
N SER A 20 -12.95 5.39 -16.01
CA SER A 20 -13.65 4.56 -16.98
C SER A 20 -13.73 3.12 -16.48
N ASN A 21 -14.85 2.45 -16.75
CA ASN A 21 -14.99 1.03 -16.44
C ASN A 21 -14.11 0.19 -17.39
N MET A 22 -13.10 -0.51 -16.87
CA MET A 22 -12.08 -1.24 -17.64
C MET A 22 -12.67 -2.25 -18.65
N ASP A 23 -13.86 -2.78 -18.39
CA ASP A 23 -14.52 -3.77 -19.24
C ASP A 23 -15.05 -3.21 -20.58
N GLU A 24 -15.21 -1.87 -20.69
CA GLU A 24 -15.86 -1.24 -21.84
C GLU A 24 -14.95 -0.31 -22.67
N VAL A 25 -13.72 -0.04 -22.20
CA VAL A 25 -12.82 0.95 -22.82
C VAL A 25 -11.74 0.28 -23.65
N THR A 26 -11.69 0.62 -24.94
CA THR A 26 -10.60 0.21 -25.84
C THR A 26 -9.54 1.31 -25.93
N GLU A 27 -8.29 0.93 -26.30
CA GLU A 27 -7.21 1.89 -26.59
C GLU A 27 -7.69 3.02 -27.51
N HIS A 28 -8.51 2.69 -28.51
CA HIS A 28 -9.06 3.67 -29.43
C HIS A 28 -9.95 4.72 -28.74
N LYS A 29 -10.83 4.29 -27.83
CA LYS A 29 -11.75 5.15 -27.09
C LYS A 29 -10.99 6.06 -26.12
N ILE A 30 -10.02 5.51 -25.39
CA ILE A 30 -9.14 6.25 -24.49
C ILE A 30 -8.34 7.31 -25.26
N ARG A 31 -7.72 6.92 -26.36
CA ARG A 31 -6.94 7.82 -27.22
C ARG A 31 -7.80 8.92 -27.84
N LYS A 32 -9.05 8.62 -28.22
CA LYS A 32 -9.99 9.60 -28.74
C LYS A 32 -10.37 10.63 -27.67
N GLN A 33 -10.71 10.19 -26.47
CA GLN A 33 -11.03 11.07 -25.35
C GLN A 33 -9.83 11.95 -24.94
N ALA A 34 -8.64 11.36 -24.84
CA ALA A 34 -7.42 12.11 -24.53
C ALA A 34 -7.07 13.13 -25.63
N SER A 35 -7.36 12.81 -26.90
CA SER A 35 -7.13 13.70 -28.04
C SER A 35 -8.08 14.90 -28.03
N GLU A 36 -9.35 14.68 -27.68
CA GLU A 36 -10.36 15.73 -27.51
C GLU A 36 -9.99 16.66 -26.34
N GLU A 37 -9.50 16.12 -25.23
CA GLU A 37 -9.19 16.91 -24.04
C GLU A 37 -7.89 17.71 -24.14
N LEU A 38 -6.89 17.19 -24.87
CA LEU A 38 -5.62 17.86 -25.08
C LEU A 38 -5.60 18.76 -26.32
N GLU A 39 -6.71 18.80 -27.09
CA GLU A 39 -6.78 19.43 -28.40
C GLU A 39 -5.63 19.01 -29.33
N LEU A 40 -5.17 17.76 -29.21
CA LEU A 40 -3.96 17.26 -29.85
C LEU A 40 -4.25 15.92 -30.55
N ASP A 41 -3.83 15.78 -31.81
CA ASP A 41 -4.04 14.55 -32.57
C ASP A 41 -3.11 13.42 -32.12
N LEU A 42 -3.65 12.56 -31.25
CA LEU A 42 -2.98 11.36 -30.75
C LEU A 42 -3.01 10.20 -31.76
N SER A 43 -3.53 10.40 -32.98
CA SER A 43 -3.59 9.35 -34.01
C SER A 43 -2.24 9.04 -34.63
N LYS A 44 -1.29 9.97 -34.53
CA LYS A 44 0.06 9.82 -35.10
C LYS A 44 0.82 8.68 -34.41
N LYS A 45 1.65 7.98 -35.19
CA LYS A 45 2.47 6.85 -34.72
C LYS A 45 3.18 7.06 -33.36
N PRO A 46 3.88 8.19 -33.10
CA PRO A 46 4.59 8.37 -31.82
C PRO A 46 3.62 8.43 -30.63
N TYR A 47 2.53 9.19 -30.73
CA TYR A 47 1.52 9.30 -29.68
C TYR A 47 0.74 8.01 -29.47
N LYS A 48 0.39 7.31 -30.56
CA LYS A 48 -0.28 6.01 -30.48
C LYS A 48 0.56 4.99 -29.70
N ALA A 49 1.86 4.89 -30.02
CA ALA A 49 2.77 3.98 -29.32
C ALA A 49 2.92 4.36 -27.83
N PHE A 50 2.98 5.65 -27.53
CA PHE A 50 3.09 6.15 -26.16
C PHE A 50 1.83 5.87 -25.33
N VAL A 51 0.64 6.19 -25.85
CA VAL A 51 -0.64 5.90 -25.17
C VAL A 51 -0.79 4.41 -24.89
N LYS A 52 -0.43 3.55 -25.85
CA LYS A 52 -0.43 2.10 -25.65
C LYS A 52 0.49 1.67 -24.50
N LYS A 53 1.69 2.25 -24.42
CA LYS A 53 2.63 1.99 -23.31
C LYS A 53 2.03 2.40 -21.96
N VAL A 54 1.43 3.59 -21.88
CA VAL A 54 0.80 4.09 -20.64
C VAL A 54 -0.33 3.17 -20.18
N ILE A 55 -1.18 2.72 -21.11
CA ILE A 55 -2.28 1.78 -20.78
C ILE A 55 -1.71 0.45 -20.27
N GLN A 56 -0.69 -0.09 -20.93
CA GLN A 56 -0.07 -1.34 -20.52
C GLN A 56 0.52 -1.24 -19.11
N THR A 57 1.27 -0.18 -18.83
CA THR A 57 1.84 0.06 -17.49
C THR A 57 0.75 0.23 -16.44
N PHE A 58 -0.34 0.93 -16.74
CA PHE A 58 -1.47 1.05 -15.83
C PHE A 58 -2.14 -0.29 -15.52
N LEU A 59 -2.32 -1.15 -16.52
CA LEU A 59 -2.90 -2.49 -16.31
C LEU A 59 -1.97 -3.40 -15.50
N GLU A 60 -0.66 -3.29 -15.70
CA GLU A 60 0.34 -4.01 -14.90
C GLU A 60 0.33 -3.56 -13.44
N GLU A 61 0.27 -2.24 -13.19
CA GLU A 61 0.14 -1.67 -11.84
C GLU A 61 -1.16 -2.17 -11.16
N GLN A 62 -2.30 -2.14 -11.86
CA GLN A 62 -3.57 -2.63 -11.32
C GLN A 62 -3.57 -4.13 -11.01
N ALA A 63 -2.93 -4.95 -11.85
CA ALA A 63 -2.82 -6.39 -11.61
C ALA A 63 -1.92 -6.67 -10.40
N GLN A 64 -0.83 -5.90 -10.23
CA GLN A 64 0.05 -6.04 -9.07
C GLN A 64 -0.65 -5.62 -7.78
N ASP A 65 -1.39 -4.50 -7.80
CA ASP A 65 -2.20 -4.06 -6.65
C ASP A 65 -3.26 -5.12 -6.28
N GLN A 66 -3.91 -5.74 -7.28
CA GLN A 66 -4.86 -6.83 -7.04
C GLN A 66 -4.21 -8.09 -6.49
N GLU A 67 -3.05 -8.51 -7.00
CA GLU A 67 -2.29 -9.65 -6.45
C GLU A 67 -1.85 -9.37 -5.00
N GLU A 68 -1.42 -8.15 -4.69
CA GLU A 68 -1.08 -7.74 -3.31
C GLU A 68 -2.30 -7.72 -2.38
N GLU A 69 -3.47 -7.32 -2.87
CA GLU A 69 -4.75 -7.38 -2.12
C GLU A 69 -5.21 -8.84 -1.91
N GLU A 70 -5.17 -9.68 -2.96
CA GLU A 70 -5.55 -11.09 -2.89
C GLU A 70 -4.60 -11.89 -1.98
N GLU A 71 -3.29 -11.62 -1.98
CA GLU A 71 -2.34 -12.21 -1.03
C GLU A 71 -2.59 -11.77 0.42
N GLN A 72 -3.07 -10.54 0.62
CA GLN A 72 -3.45 -10.02 1.94
C GLN A 72 -4.76 -10.62 2.46
N GLU A 73 -5.73 -10.86 1.57
CA GLU A 73 -7.00 -11.51 1.87
C GLU A 73 -6.84 -13.03 2.06
N ALA A 74 -6.06 -13.71 1.23
CA ALA A 74 -5.79 -15.14 1.38
C ALA A 74 -5.03 -15.48 2.68
N ASN A 75 -4.25 -14.53 3.21
CA ASN A 75 -3.62 -14.65 4.52
C ASN A 75 -4.61 -14.53 5.69
N ASP A 76 -5.82 -13.98 5.48
CA ASP A 76 -6.81 -13.77 6.54
C ASP A 76 -7.31 -15.09 7.16
N ASP A 77 -7.49 -16.13 6.36
CA ASP A 77 -7.99 -17.45 6.80
C ASP A 77 -6.98 -18.23 7.67
N SER A 78 -5.74 -17.75 7.77
CA SER A 78 -4.68 -18.30 8.63
C SER A 78 -4.22 -17.35 9.74
N ARG A 79 -4.89 -16.19 9.91
CA ARG A 79 -4.50 -15.20 10.93
C ARG A 79 -4.57 -15.82 12.32
N GLU A 80 -3.43 -15.80 13.01
CA GLU A 80 -3.38 -16.16 14.42
C GLU A 80 -4.04 -15.07 15.26
N TYR A 81 -4.74 -15.46 16.30
CA TYR A 81 -5.37 -14.55 17.27
C TYR A 81 -4.71 -14.71 18.64
N ASP A 82 -4.68 -13.63 19.42
CA ASP A 82 -4.28 -13.74 20.82
C ASP A 82 -5.41 -14.29 21.70
N ASP A 83 -5.10 -14.53 22.98
CA ASP A 83 -6.06 -15.05 23.97
C ASP A 83 -7.28 -14.13 24.17
N GLU A 84 -7.25 -12.89 23.69
CA GLU A 84 -8.33 -11.90 23.74
C GLU A 84 -9.11 -11.81 22.41
N GLY A 85 -8.74 -12.60 21.40
CA GLY A 85 -9.38 -12.61 20.09
C GLY A 85 -8.95 -11.45 19.19
N ASN A 86 -7.84 -10.79 19.48
CA ASN A 86 -7.28 -9.76 18.60
C ASN A 86 -6.38 -10.41 17.53
N PRO A 87 -6.50 -10.00 16.25
CA PRO A 87 -5.63 -10.51 15.19
C PRO A 87 -4.16 -10.16 15.48
N ILE A 88 -3.30 -11.18 15.42
CA ILE A 88 -1.84 -11.05 15.50
C ILE A 88 -1.33 -10.79 14.08
N ILE A 89 -0.86 -9.56 13.86
CA ILE A 89 -0.32 -9.13 12.56
C ILE A 89 1.11 -9.60 12.37
N CYS A 90 1.92 -9.57 13.44
CA CYS A 90 3.32 -9.94 13.37
C CYS A 90 3.86 -10.40 14.74
N LYS A 91 4.66 -11.46 14.77
CA LYS A 91 5.45 -11.86 15.94
C LYS A 91 6.88 -11.31 15.82
N LEU A 92 7.24 -10.38 16.70
CA LEU A 92 8.58 -9.78 16.75
C LEU A 92 9.58 -10.65 17.54
N SER A 93 9.06 -11.44 18.49
CA SER A 93 9.80 -12.49 19.21
C SER A 93 8.79 -13.46 19.85
N GLU A 94 9.28 -14.49 20.54
CA GLU A 94 8.42 -15.39 21.33
C GLU A 94 7.53 -14.65 22.35
N LYS A 95 7.97 -13.47 22.82
CA LYS A 95 7.26 -12.70 23.85
C LYS A 95 6.75 -11.36 23.36
N ARG A 96 6.98 -10.98 22.10
CA ARG A 96 6.57 -9.67 21.57
C ARG A 96 5.80 -9.83 20.28
N LYS A 97 4.62 -9.24 20.23
CA LYS A 97 3.74 -9.30 19.06
C LYS A 97 3.13 -7.94 18.75
N VAL A 98 2.73 -7.79 17.49
CA VAL A 98 1.93 -6.69 16.96
C VAL A 98 0.52 -7.20 16.77
N THR A 99 -0.45 -6.58 17.44
CA THR A 99 -1.89 -6.89 17.30
C THR A 99 -2.66 -5.66 16.88
N VAL A 100 -3.81 -5.85 16.24
CA VAL A 100 -4.81 -4.80 16.04
C VAL A 100 -5.95 -5.07 17.01
N GLN A 101 -6.23 -4.12 17.90
CA GLN A 101 -7.23 -4.27 18.97
C GLN A 101 -8.31 -3.18 18.83
N ASP A 102 -9.57 -3.51 19.11
CA ASP A 102 -10.60 -2.51 19.40
C ASP A 102 -10.58 -2.16 20.89
N PHE A 103 -10.41 -0.88 21.21
CA PHE A 103 -10.58 -0.41 22.57
C PHE A 103 -11.58 0.74 22.61
N ARG A 104 -12.80 0.42 23.03
CA ARG A 104 -13.93 1.37 23.15
C ARG A 104 -14.26 2.04 21.81
N GLY A 105 -14.32 1.25 20.73
CA GLY A 105 -14.63 1.74 19.38
C GLY A 105 -13.48 2.48 18.72
N LYS A 106 -12.24 2.28 19.21
CA LYS A 106 -11.03 2.81 18.60
C LYS A 106 -10.11 1.68 18.22
N THR A 107 -9.77 1.62 16.94
CA THR A 107 -8.72 0.74 16.42
C THR A 107 -7.36 1.20 16.92
N LEU A 108 -6.60 0.29 17.53
CA LEU A 108 -5.24 0.55 18.00
C LEU A 108 -4.27 -0.49 17.44
N VAL A 109 -3.12 -0.04 16.96
CA VAL A 109 -1.99 -0.91 16.61
C VAL A 109 -1.14 -1.09 17.86
N SER A 110 -1.16 -2.28 18.46
CA SER A 110 -0.50 -2.59 19.72
C SER A 110 0.81 -3.34 19.49
N ILE A 111 1.94 -2.78 19.92
CA ILE A 111 3.25 -3.43 19.91
C ILE A 111 3.62 -3.70 21.37
N ARG A 112 3.51 -4.96 21.81
CA ARG A 112 3.55 -5.28 23.26
C ARG A 112 4.29 -6.56 23.59
N GLU A 113 4.96 -6.55 24.75
CA GLU A 113 5.55 -7.73 25.37
C GLU A 113 4.54 -8.44 26.27
N TYR A 114 4.47 -9.76 26.16
CA TYR A 114 3.57 -10.65 26.90
C TYR A 114 4.38 -11.60 27.79
N TYR A 115 3.75 -12.08 28.85
CA TYR A 115 4.28 -13.15 29.69
C TYR A 115 3.23 -14.25 29.84
N ARG A 116 3.69 -15.48 30.11
CA ARG A 116 2.79 -16.61 30.38
C ARG A 116 2.59 -16.80 31.87
N LYS A 117 1.33 -16.97 32.28
CA LYS A 117 0.94 -17.35 33.64
C LYS A 117 -0.31 -18.21 33.56
N ASP A 118 -0.28 -19.36 34.24
CA ASP A 118 -1.41 -20.31 34.32
C ASP A 118 -1.94 -20.74 32.93
N GLY A 119 -1.02 -20.91 31.97
CA GLY A 119 -1.34 -21.29 30.59
C GLY A 119 -1.88 -20.16 29.70
N LYS A 120 -2.06 -18.94 30.22
CA LYS A 120 -2.52 -17.76 29.47
C LYS A 120 -1.37 -16.80 29.17
N GLU A 121 -1.43 -16.15 28.01
CA GLU A 121 -0.58 -15.01 27.68
C GLU A 121 -1.24 -13.71 28.14
N LEU A 122 -0.51 -12.97 28.99
CA LEU A 122 -0.97 -11.70 29.54
C LEU A 122 -0.05 -10.56 29.11
N PRO A 123 -0.61 -9.39 28.77
CA PRO A 123 0.19 -8.23 28.39
C PRO A 123 1.00 -7.70 29.58
N THR A 124 2.22 -7.27 29.31
CA THR A 124 3.04 -6.52 30.28
C THR A 124 2.84 -5.01 30.08
N SER A 125 3.37 -4.22 31.02
CA SER A 125 3.49 -2.77 30.87
C SER A 125 4.47 -2.35 29.77
N LYS A 126 5.35 -3.24 29.29
CA LYS A 126 6.29 -2.95 28.21
C LYS A 126 5.60 -3.08 26.86
N GLY A 127 5.28 -1.93 26.27
CA GLY A 127 4.66 -1.85 24.96
C GLY A 127 3.90 -0.55 24.79
N ILE A 128 3.48 -0.28 23.57
CA ILE A 128 2.71 0.90 23.20
C ILE A 128 1.54 0.48 22.32
N SER A 129 0.42 1.17 22.46
CA SER A 129 -0.73 1.03 21.58
C SER A 129 -0.95 2.36 20.88
N LEU A 130 -0.79 2.37 19.57
CA LEU A 130 -0.86 3.56 18.73
C LEU A 130 -2.28 3.72 18.19
N THR A 131 -2.79 4.95 18.21
CA THR A 131 -3.99 5.30 17.45
C THR A 131 -3.69 5.26 15.94
N GLU A 132 -4.73 5.23 15.11
CA GLU A 132 -4.56 5.30 13.64
C GLU A 132 -3.73 6.51 13.21
N GLU A 133 -3.96 7.69 13.82
CA GLU A 133 -3.19 8.91 13.56
C GLU A 133 -1.70 8.74 13.90
N GLN A 134 -1.40 8.17 15.08
CA GLN A 134 -0.03 7.93 15.52
C GLN A 134 0.66 6.88 14.63
N TRP A 135 -0.07 5.85 14.21
CA TRP A 135 0.41 4.84 13.29
C TRP A 135 0.75 5.43 11.92
N ALA A 136 -0.10 6.30 11.37
CA ALA A 136 0.18 6.99 10.11
C ALA A 136 1.46 7.83 10.19
N ILE A 137 1.64 8.59 11.28
CA ILE A 137 2.86 9.36 11.53
C ILE A 137 4.08 8.44 11.60
N PHE A 138 3.98 7.32 12.34
CA PHE A 138 5.05 6.34 12.45
C PHE A 138 5.45 5.78 11.08
N LYS A 139 4.48 5.29 10.30
CA LYS A 139 4.69 4.75 8.94
C LYS A 139 5.43 5.74 8.03
N ASN A 140 5.00 7.01 8.01
CA ASN A 140 5.63 8.05 7.20
C ASN A 140 7.10 8.32 7.58
N ASN A 141 7.51 7.96 8.81
CA ASN A 141 8.87 8.16 9.29
C ASN A 141 9.74 6.89 9.27
N VAL A 142 9.20 5.72 8.87
CA VAL A 142 9.95 4.46 8.79
C VAL A 142 11.24 4.61 7.97
N PRO A 143 11.27 5.25 6.78
CA PRO A 143 12.52 5.41 6.03
C PRO A 143 13.61 6.19 6.79
N ALA A 144 13.21 7.21 7.57
CA ALA A 144 14.13 7.97 8.41
C ALA A 144 14.65 7.14 9.59
N ILE A 145 13.77 6.33 10.19
CA ILE A 145 14.11 5.39 11.26
C ILE A 145 15.13 4.36 10.76
N GLU A 146 14.90 3.75 9.60
CA GLU A 146 15.81 2.78 8.98
C GLU A 146 17.20 3.38 8.72
N LYS A 147 17.25 4.58 8.15
CA LYS A 147 18.50 5.31 7.92
C LYS A 147 19.26 5.56 9.22
N ALA A 148 18.56 5.94 10.28
CA ALA A 148 19.15 6.18 11.59
C ALA A 148 19.65 4.88 12.24
N ALA A 149 18.89 3.79 12.17
CA ALA A 149 19.24 2.49 12.74
C ALA A 149 20.53 1.93 12.12
N ARG A 150 20.63 1.91 10.77
CA ARG A 150 21.84 1.45 10.05
C ARG A 150 23.09 2.24 10.44
N LYS A 151 22.95 3.56 10.62
CA LYS A 151 24.05 4.44 11.04
C LYS A 151 24.51 4.17 12.48
N MET A 152 23.61 3.71 13.35
CA MET A 152 23.95 3.36 14.73
C MET A 152 24.64 1.99 14.79
N GLU A 153 24.18 1.01 14.03
CA GLU A 153 24.82 -0.31 13.93
C GLU A 153 26.26 -0.20 13.41
N SER A 154 26.50 0.61 12.38
CA SER A 154 27.84 0.82 11.82
C SER A 154 28.82 1.57 12.75
N LYS A 155 28.35 2.09 13.89
CA LYS A 155 29.21 2.71 14.92
C LYS A 155 29.58 1.76 16.05
N ILE A 156 28.85 0.65 16.16
CA ILE A 156 29.04 -0.36 17.21
C ILE A 156 30.00 -1.46 16.72
N MET A 157 30.10 -1.65 15.39
CA MET A 157 31.13 -2.46 14.73
C MET A 157 32.38 -1.64 14.45
#